data_AF-A0A3B3Q4S9-F1
#
_entry.id   AF-A0A3B3Q4S9-F1
#
_cell.length_a   1.000
_cell.length_b   1.000
_cell.length_c   1.000
_cell.angle_alpha   90.00
_cell.angle_beta   90.00
_cell.angle_gamma   90.00
#
_symmetry.space_group_name_H-M   'P 1'
#
loop_
_entity.id
_entity.type
_entity.pdbx_description
1 polymer ?
#
loop_
_entity_poly.entity_id
_entity_poly.type
_entity_poly.pdbx_seq_one_letter_code
_entity_poly.pdbx_strand_id
1 'polypeptide(L)'
;MPSLLFCGPKLAACGIVLSIWGVIMLVMLGIFFSAHSAVLIEDVPFTEDDMLNDKNPPQAIYALYNQVGYNCFIAAAIYLVVGGISLCQVRLNKRNEYMVH
;
A
#
# COMPACT_ATOMS: atom_id res chain seq x y z
N MET A 1 13.03 -13.70 -24.65
CA MET A 1 12.78 -12.97 -23.39
C MET A 1 11.61 -13.66 -22.73
N PRO A 2 11.72 -14.22 -21.51
CA PRO A 2 10.63 -14.98 -20.94
C PRO A 2 9.43 -14.05 -20.78
N SER A 3 8.41 -14.28 -21.61
CA SER A 3 7.16 -13.54 -21.60
C SER A 3 6.42 -13.91 -20.32
N LEU A 4 6.74 -13.25 -19.21
CA LEU A 4 6.01 -13.40 -17.95
C LEU A 4 4.66 -12.63 -18.05
N LEU A 5 3.87 -12.96 -19.07
CA LEU A 5 2.48 -12.55 -19.24
C LEU A 5 1.66 -13.36 -18.25
N PHE A 6 1.70 -12.96 -16.98
CA PHE A 6 0.94 -13.62 -15.92
C PHE A 6 -0.54 -13.18 -15.93
N CYS A 7 -0.85 -12.05 -16.56
CA CYS A 7 -2.17 -11.40 -16.56
C CYS A 7 -2.59 -11.02 -17.99
N GLY A 8 -3.82 -11.37 -18.40
CA GLY A 8 -4.39 -10.92 -19.67
C GLY A 8 -4.65 -9.39 -19.70
N PRO A 9 -4.79 -8.77 -20.88
CA PRO A 9 -4.86 -7.30 -21.05
C PRO A 9 -5.96 -6.62 -20.23
N LYS A 10 -7.10 -7.29 -20.05
CA LYS A 10 -8.23 -6.76 -19.26
C LYS A 10 -7.95 -6.77 -17.74
N LEU A 11 -7.27 -7.81 -17.26
CA LEU A 11 -6.93 -7.97 -15.85
C LEU A 11 -5.80 -7.01 -15.44
N ALA A 12 -4.84 -6.76 -16.33
CA ALA A 12 -3.78 -5.79 -16.12
C ALA A 12 -4.32 -4.34 -16.05
N ALA A 13 -5.33 -3.99 -16.86
CA ALA A 13 -5.99 -2.68 -16.77
C ALA A 13 -6.71 -2.49 -15.42
N CYS A 14 -7.41 -3.51 -14.94
CA CYS A 14 -8.02 -3.50 -13.61
C CYS A 14 -6.98 -3.35 -12.49
N GLY A 15 -5.86 -4.06 -12.59
CA GLY A 15 -4.75 -3.98 -11.63
C GLY A 15 -4.12 -2.58 -11.51
N ILE A 16 -4.04 -1.83 -12.61
CA ILE A 16 -3.54 -0.44 -12.60
C ILE A 16 -4.49 0.48 -11.83
N VAL A 17 -5.80 0.38 -12.09
CA VAL A 17 -6.80 1.24 -11.44
C VAL A 17 -6.83 0.98 -9.93
N LEU A 18 -6.84 -0.29 -9.52
CA LEU A 18 -6.80 -0.67 -8.12
C LEU A 18 -5.49 -0.27 -7.45
N SER A 19 -4.36 -0.36 -8.16
CA SER A 19 -3.07 0.08 -7.66
C SER A 19 -3.04 1.58 -7.40
N ILE A 20 -3.47 2.41 -8.35
CA ILE A 20 -3.52 3.87 -8.17
C ILE A 20 -4.42 4.24 -6.99
N TRP A 21 -5.61 3.64 -6.91
CA TRP A 21 -6.53 3.86 -5.82
C TRP A 21 -5.90 3.49 -4.47
N GLY A 22 -5.30 2.31 -4.37
CA GLY A 22 -4.64 1.81 -3.17
C GLY A 22 -3.51 2.72 -2.70
N VAL A 23 -2.66 3.19 -3.62
CA VAL A 23 -1.56 4.12 -3.30
C VAL A 23 -2.09 5.42 -2.69
N ILE A 24 -3.10 6.04 -3.30
CA ILE A 24 -3.65 7.31 -2.80
C ILE A 24 -4.21 7.13 -1.38
N MET A 25 -5.02 6.09 -1.17
CA MET A 25 -5.62 5.79 0.13
C MET A 25 -4.57 5.52 1.21
N LEU A 26 -3.58 4.66 0.91
CA LEU A 26 -2.54 4.25 1.86
C LEU A 26 -1.58 5.38 2.21
N VAL A 27 -1.24 6.24 1.25
CA VAL A 27 -0.38 7.42 1.52
C VAL A 27 -1.11 8.42 2.40
N MET A 28 -2.38 8.71 2.14
CA MET A 28 -3.16 9.60 3.02
C MET A 28 -3.26 9.04 4.44
N LEU A 29 -3.56 7.73 4.59
CA LEU A 29 -3.58 7.08 5.89
C LEU A 29 -2.21 7.15 6.60
N GLY A 30 -1.12 6.86 5.89
CA GLY A 30 0.24 6.95 6.45
C GLY A 30 0.58 8.35 6.97
N ILE A 31 0.16 9.40 6.26
CA ILE A 31 0.34 10.79 6.70
C ILE A 31 -0.50 11.08 7.95
N PHE A 32 -1.76 10.62 8.01
CA PHE A 32 -2.63 10.82 9.17
C PHE A 32 -2.13 10.06 10.41
N PHE A 33 -1.58 8.86 10.25
CA PHE A 33 -0.91 8.13 11.33
C PHE A 33 0.37 8.85 11.81
N SER A 34 1.18 9.39 10.89
CA SER A 34 2.37 10.18 11.24
C SER A 34 2.04 11.51 11.93
N ALA A 35 0.87 12.08 11.65
CA ALA A 35 0.36 13.28 12.32
C ALA A 35 -0.31 12.97 13.69
N HIS A 36 -0.39 11.70 14.09
CA HIS A 36 -0.99 11.26 15.35
C HIS A 36 -2.45 11.74 15.52
N SER A 37 -3.23 11.67 14.45
CA SER A 37 -4.63 12.11 14.46
C SER A 37 -5.48 11.27 15.42
N ALA A 38 -6.20 11.93 16.34
CA ALA A 38 -7.09 11.28 17.32
C ALA A 38 -8.25 10.49 16.69
N VAL A 39 -8.59 10.75 15.43
CA VAL A 39 -9.60 9.99 14.66
C VAL A 39 -9.16 8.55 14.39
N LEU A 40 -7.86 8.29 14.30
CA LEU A 40 -7.29 6.97 13.96
C LEU A 40 -6.96 6.14 15.19
N ILE A 41 -7.42 6.55 16.37
CA ILE A 41 -7.11 5.87 17.62
C ILE A 41 -7.71 4.47 17.64
N GLU A 42 -8.93 4.28 17.14
CA GLU A 42 -9.62 2.99 17.10
C GLU A 42 -8.95 1.95 16.17
N ASP A 43 -8.17 2.41 15.19
CA ASP A 43 -7.45 1.55 14.24
C ASP A 43 -6.08 1.08 14.79
N VAL A 44 -5.58 1.70 15.86
CA VAL A 44 -4.32 1.31 16.48
C VAL A 44 -4.60 0.16 17.45
N PRO A 45 -3.90 -1.00 17.32
CA PRO A 45 -4.12 -2.14 18.19
C PRO A 45 -3.55 -1.86 19.58
N PHE A 46 -4.35 -1.23 20.46
CA PHE A 46 -4.00 -1.07 21.85
C PHE A 46 -4.10 -2.41 22.57
N THR A 47 -3.01 -2.82 23.20
CA THR A 47 -3.04 -3.96 24.11
C THR A 47 -3.10 -3.43 25.55
N GLU A 48 -3.89 -4.06 26.41
CA GLU A 48 -3.98 -3.65 27.82
C GLU A 48 -2.62 -3.75 28.55
N ASP A 49 -1.71 -4.59 28.04
CA ASP A 49 -0.32 -4.69 28.47
C ASP A 49 0.47 -3.38 28.25
N ASP A 50 0.20 -2.62 27.18
CA ASP A 50 0.85 -1.33 26.89
C ASP A 50 0.39 -0.23 27.88
N MET A 51 -0.81 -0.39 28.45
CA MET A 51 -1.37 0.52 29.45
C MET A 51 -0.94 0.18 30.89
N LEU A 52 -0.67 -1.10 31.17
CA LEU A 52 -0.35 -1.61 32.52
C LEU A 52 1.16 -1.66 32.82
N ASN A 53 2.02 -1.88 31.83
CA ASN A 53 3.46 -2.04 32.04
C ASN A 53 4.29 -0.75 31.83
N ASP A 54 3.75 0.28 31.18
CA ASP A 54 4.56 1.45 30.81
C ASP A 54 4.56 2.55 31.88
N LYS A 55 5.76 3.03 32.22
CA LYS A 55 5.98 4.18 33.11
C LYS A 55 5.66 5.52 32.43
N ASN A 56 5.63 5.57 31.08
CA ASN A 56 5.33 6.76 30.29
C ASN A 56 4.28 6.46 29.18
N PRO A 57 2.99 6.36 29.53
CA PRO A 57 1.92 5.93 28.62
C PRO A 57 1.82 6.68 27.27
N PRO A 58 2.11 8.00 27.14
CA PRO A 58 2.01 8.64 25.83
C PRO A 58 3.08 8.16 24.84
N GLN A 59 4.29 7.79 25.30
CA GLN A 59 5.40 7.47 24.39
C GLN A 59 5.21 6.14 23.64
N ALA A 60 4.70 5.10 24.30
CA ALA A 60 4.37 3.84 23.64
C ALA A 60 3.27 4.02 22.57
N ILE A 61 2.27 4.85 22.85
CA ILE A 61 1.18 5.15 21.91
C ILE A 61 1.74 5.81 20.64
N TYR A 62 2.62 6.82 20.80
CA TYR A 62 3.29 7.46 19.67
C TYR A 62 4.13 6.47 18.84
N ALA A 63 4.78 5.49 19.48
CA ALA A 63 5.53 4.45 18.78
C ALA A 63 4.62 3.54 17.94
N LEU A 64 3.47 3.13 18.49
CA LEU A 64 2.48 2.31 17.77
C LEU A 64 1.90 3.04 16.56
N TYR A 65 1.55 4.32 16.70
CA TYR A 65 1.08 5.17 15.59
C TYR A 65 2.10 5.22 14.46
N ASN A 66 3.37 5.46 14.79
CA ASN A 66 4.44 5.48 13.81
C ASN A 66 4.63 4.11 13.15
N GLN A 67 4.54 3.02 13.89
CA GLN A 67 4.65 1.66 13.36
C GLN A 67 3.55 1.35 12.33
N VAL A 68 2.29 1.68 12.64
CA VAL A 68 1.16 1.49 11.71
C VAL A 68 1.34 2.40 10.48
N GLY A 69 1.74 3.66 10.68
CA GLY A 69 2.02 4.59 9.58
C GLY A 69 3.11 4.08 8.63
N TYR A 70 4.22 3.55 9.16
CA TYR A 70 5.27 2.94 8.35
C TYR A 70 4.77 1.74 7.55
N ASN A 71 3.93 0.89 8.14
CA ASN A 71 3.32 -0.24 7.43
C ASN A 71 2.44 0.23 6.26
N CYS A 72 1.66 1.31 6.44
CA CYS A 72 0.88 1.92 5.35
C CYS A 72 1.77 2.46 4.22
N PHE A 73 2.89 3.11 4.54
CA PHE A 73 3.84 3.58 3.52
C PHE A 73 4.51 2.43 2.78
N ILE A 74 4.88 1.35 3.47
CA ILE A 74 5.44 0.13 2.84
C ILE A 74 4.39 -0.49 1.91
N ALA A 75 3.15 -0.62 2.36
CA ALA A 75 2.06 -1.12 1.53
C ALA A 75 1.86 -0.25 0.28
N ALA A 76 1.87 1.08 0.42
CA ALA A 76 1.78 2.01 -0.71
C ALA A 76 2.93 1.78 -1.72
N ALA A 77 4.16 1.55 -1.24
CA ALA A 77 5.30 1.24 -2.10
C ALA A 77 5.09 -0.08 -2.87
N ILE A 78 4.53 -1.11 -2.23
CA ILE A 78 4.19 -2.38 -2.88
C ILE A 78 3.15 -2.15 -3.98
N TYR A 79 2.09 -1.37 -3.70
CA TYR A 79 1.09 -1.05 -4.71
C TYR A 79 1.68 -0.27 -5.89
N LEU A 80 2.63 0.64 -5.68
CA LEU A 80 3.36 1.32 -6.77
C LEU A 80 4.14 0.32 -7.64
N VAL A 81 4.85 -0.63 -7.04
CA VAL A 81 5.60 -1.66 -7.77
C VAL A 81 4.66 -2.54 -8.59
N VAL A 82 3.54 -2.99 -8.01
CA VAL A 82 2.53 -3.81 -8.70
C VAL A 82 1.88 -3.03 -9.86
N GLY A 83 1.60 -1.74 -9.67
CA GLY A 83 1.10 -0.85 -10.73
C GLY A 83 2.10 -0.68 -11.87
N GLY A 84 3.38 -0.46 -11.55
CA GLY A 84 4.47 -0.39 -12.52
C GLY A 84 4.63 -1.67 -13.34
N ILE A 85 4.60 -2.83 -12.67
CA ILE A 85 4.62 -4.14 -13.32
C ILE A 85 3.40 -4.31 -14.24
N SER A 86 2.21 -3.91 -13.79
CA SER A 86 0.99 -3.99 -14.60
C SER A 86 1.06 -3.08 -15.84
N LEU A 87 1.65 -1.88 -15.73
CA LEU A 87 1.91 -1.00 -16.88
C LEU A 87 2.88 -1.61 -17.89
N CYS A 88 3.96 -2.24 -17.41
CA CYS A 88 4.88 -2.99 -18.27
C CYS A 88 4.16 -4.12 -18.99
N GLN A 89 3.29 -4.86 -18.31
CA GLN A 89 2.50 -5.95 -18.90
C GLN A 89 1.52 -5.42 -19.97
N VAL A 90 0.82 -4.32 -19.72
CA VAL A 90 -0.07 -3.70 -20.73
C VAL A 90 0.71 -3.27 -21.97
N ARG A 91 1.87 -2.63 -21.80
CA ARG A 91 2.72 -2.23 -22.93
C ARG A 91 3.22 -3.43 -23.74
N LEU A 92 3.65 -4.51 -23.08
CA LEU A 92 4.10 -5.72 -23.75
C LEU A 92 2.95 -6.43 -24.48
N ASN A 93 1.75 -6.49 -23.87
CA ASN A 93 0.58 -7.08 -24.52
C ASN A 93 0.17 -6.29 -25.77
N LYS A 94 0.17 -4.95 -25.70
CA LYS A 94 -0.07 -4.10 -26.87
C LYS A 94 0.97 -4.33 -27.98
N ARG A 95 2.26 -4.46 -27.64
CA ARG A 95 3.32 -4.72 -28.63
C ARG A 95 3.15 -6.07 -29.34
N ASN A 96 2.73 -7.11 -28.63
CA ASN A 96 2.50 -8.44 -29.24
C ASN A 96 1.28 -8.45 -30.17
N GLU A 97 0.22 -7.70 -29.85
CA GLU A 97 -0.95 -7.58 -30.73
C GLU A 97 -0.60 -6.99 -32.11
N TYR A 98 0.36 -6.05 -32.19
CA TYR A 98 0.81 -5.50 -33.48
C TYR A 98 1.71 -6.43 -34.32
N MET A 99 2.26 -7.51 -33.75
CA MET A 99 3.12 -8.45 -34.49
C MET A 99 2.37 -9.69 -35.02
N VAL A 100 1.09 -9.83 -34.71
CA VAL A 100 0.23 -10.93 -35.20
C VAL A 100 -0.61 -10.49 -36.40
N HIS A 101 -0.59 -9.20 -36.75
CA HIS A 101 -1.12 -8.64 -38.00
C HIS A 101 0.01 -8.28 -38.97
#